data_AF-A0A1X7TLA3-F1
#
_entry.id   AF-A0A1X7TLA3-F1
#
_cell.length_a   1.000
_cell.length_b   1.000
_cell.length_c   1.000
_cell.angle_alpha   90.00
_cell.angle_beta   90.00
_cell.angle_gamma   90.00
#
_symmetry.space_group_name_H-M   'P 1'
#
loop_
_entity.id
_entity.type
_entity.pdbx_description
1 polymer ?
#
loop_
_entity_poly.entity_id
_entity_poly.type
_entity_poly.pdbx_seq_one_letter_code
_entity_poly.pdbx_strand_id
1 'polypeptide(L)'
;MIDDEPDIFLLLQWLEPLVDWKPFGLLLPGITQHEISVIEQVDAKHQKLALFSKWLNTHPTATWRDVLNALTKTEEIDLLQTINDQLEVHQCTGGNTDALTSTVPVVSTVSSSISVINKPVTMTS
;
A
#
# COMPACT_ATOMS: atom_id res chain seq x y z
N MET A 1 10.90 0.57 -1.85
CA MET A 1 9.63 0.45 -2.58
C MET A 1 9.04 -0.94 -2.53
N ILE A 2 9.82 -2.00 -2.76
CA ILE A 2 9.42 -3.38 -2.39
C ILE A 2 10.36 -3.95 -1.30
N ASP A 3 11.60 -3.45 -1.26
CA ASP A 3 12.57 -3.72 -0.20
C ASP A 3 12.46 -2.73 0.97
N ASP A 4 11.43 -1.87 1.01
CA ASP A 4 11.20 -0.99 2.16
C ASP A 4 10.45 -1.73 3.26
N GLU A 5 10.68 -1.30 4.50
CA GLU A 5 9.95 -1.79 5.66
C GLU A 5 8.46 -1.40 5.55
N PRO A 6 7.54 -2.37 5.67
CA PRO A 6 6.12 -2.09 5.60
C PRO A 6 5.62 -1.45 6.89
N ASP A 7 4.86 -0.36 6.77
CA ASP A 7 4.19 0.25 7.91
C ASP A 7 3.08 -0.67 8.45
N ILE A 8 3.01 -0.83 9.77
CA ILE A 8 2.02 -1.68 10.42
C ILE A 8 0.56 -1.31 10.10
N PHE A 9 0.27 -0.02 9.93
CA PHE A 9 -1.06 0.45 9.56
C PHE A 9 -1.41 0.04 8.13
N LEU A 10 -0.45 0.10 7.20
CA LEU A 10 -0.63 -0.36 5.82
C LEU A 10 -0.83 -1.87 5.77
N LEU A 11 -0.05 -2.65 6.54
CA LEU A 11 -0.24 -4.10 6.64
C LEU A 11 -1.66 -4.46 7.11
N LEU A 12 -2.15 -3.78 8.14
CA LEU A 12 -3.49 -4.04 8.66
C LEU A 12 -4.59 -3.67 7.66
N GLN A 13 -4.45 -2.54 6.97
CA GLN A 13 -5.43 -2.09 6.00
C GLN A 13 -5.43 -2.97 4.75
N TRP A 14 -4.25 -3.28 4.22
CA TRP A 14 -4.14 -3.99 2.95
C TRP A 14 -4.36 -5.49 3.10
N LEU A 15 -4.00 -6.09 4.25
CA LEU A 15 -4.26 -7.50 4.56
C LEU A 15 -5.52 -7.67 5.43
N GLU A 16 -6.39 -6.67 5.50
CA GLU A 16 -7.73 -6.81 6.07
C GLU A 16 -8.53 -7.99 5.46
N PRO A 17 -8.59 -8.18 4.12
CA PRO A 17 -9.35 -9.28 3.52
C PRO A 17 -8.75 -10.67 3.74
N LEU A 18 -7.50 -10.77 4.22
CA LEU A 18 -6.86 -12.07 4.50
C LEU A 18 -7.54 -12.76 5.69
N VAL A 19 -8.46 -13.69 5.44
CA VAL A 19 -9.19 -14.38 6.50
C VAL A 19 -8.26 -15.33 7.26
N ASP A 20 -7.50 -16.14 6.52
CA ASP A 20 -6.59 -17.15 7.08
C ASP A 20 -5.18 -16.59 7.27
N TRP A 21 -5.00 -15.80 8.34
CA TRP A 21 -3.73 -15.16 8.66
C TRP A 21 -2.64 -16.14 9.15
N LYS A 22 -2.99 -17.33 9.64
CA LYS A 22 -2.04 -18.29 10.22
C LYS A 22 -1.04 -18.88 9.21
N PRO A 23 -1.48 -19.50 8.08
CA PRO A 23 -0.54 -20.01 7.08
C PRO A 23 0.33 -18.90 6.52
N PHE A 24 -0.25 -17.71 6.32
CA PHE A 24 0.49 -16.52 5.93
C PHE A 24 1.56 -16.13 6.96
N GLY A 25 1.19 -16.05 8.25
CA GLY A 25 2.11 -15.68 9.33
C GLY A 25 3.28 -16.63 9.48
N LEU A 26 3.08 -17.94 9.25
CA LEU A 26 4.17 -18.93 9.25
C LEU A 26 5.17 -18.75 8.12
N LEU A 27 4.78 -18.08 7.03
CA LEU A 27 5.64 -17.81 5.88
C LEU A 27 6.46 -16.53 6.05
N LEU A 28 6.14 -15.72 7.07
CA LEU A 28 6.89 -14.52 7.39
C LEU A 28 8.23 -14.88 8.07
N PRO A 29 9.35 -14.27 7.63
CA PRO A 29 10.64 -14.50 8.26
C PRO A 29 10.64 -14.03 9.70
N GLY A 30 11.18 -14.84 10.62
CA GLY A 30 11.25 -14.52 12.04
C GLY A 30 10.02 -14.92 12.86
N ILE A 31 8.90 -15.28 12.20
CA ILE A 31 7.74 -15.86 12.87
C ILE A 31 7.90 -17.38 12.97
N THR A 32 7.71 -17.91 14.17
CA THR A 32 7.76 -19.35 14.43
C THR A 32 6.37 -19.90 14.74
N GLN A 33 6.22 -21.23 14.68
CA GLN A 33 4.97 -21.88 15.06
C GLN A 33 4.55 -21.55 16.51
N HIS A 34 5.51 -21.39 17.42
CA HIS A 34 5.23 -20.98 18.80
C HIS A 34 4.56 -19.60 18.84
N GLU A 35 5.09 -18.64 18.09
CA GLU A 35 4.53 -17.29 18.01
C GLU A 35 3.09 -17.31 17.48
N ILE A 36 2.81 -18.11 16.46
CA ILE A 36 1.45 -18.29 15.95
C ILE A 36 0.52 -18.83 17.03
N SER A 37 0.93 -19.85 17.80
CA SER A 37 0.12 -20.39 18.90
C SER A 37 -0.10 -19.41 20.05
N VAL A 38 0.85 -18.50 20.29
CA VAL A 38 0.68 -17.42 21.29
C VAL A 38 -0.30 -16.37 20.75
N ILE A 39 -0.15 -15.95 19.49
CA ILE A 39 -1.04 -14.97 18.85
C ILE A 39 -2.47 -15.52 18.73
N GLU A 40 -2.63 -16.82 18.47
CA GLU A 40 -3.94 -17.47 18.39
C GLU A 40 -4.76 -17.36 19.69
N GLN A 41 -4.09 -17.25 20.84
CA GLN A 41 -4.76 -17.07 22.13
C GLN A 41 -5.22 -15.61 22.37
N VAL A 42 -4.79 -14.67 21.54
CA VAL A 42 -5.23 -13.28 21.58
C VAL A 42 -6.62 -13.16 20.92
N ASP A 43 -7.40 -12.16 21.35
CA ASP A 43 -8.67 -11.78 20.71
C ASP A 43 -8.53 -11.71 19.19
N ALA A 44 -9.46 -12.33 18.46
CA ALA A 44 -9.46 -12.39 16.99
C ALA A 44 -9.22 -11.04 16.29
N LYS A 45 -9.81 -9.95 16.84
CA LYS A 45 -9.64 -8.57 16.35
C LYS A 45 -8.21 -8.04 16.44
N HIS A 46 -7.40 -8.57 17.36
CA HIS A 46 -6.03 -8.12 17.60
C HIS A 46 -4.99 -9.13 17.10
N GLN A 47 -5.38 -10.31 16.61
CA GLN A 47 -4.45 -11.34 16.15
C GLN A 47 -3.55 -10.85 15.02
N LYS A 48 -4.11 -10.20 14.00
CA LYS A 48 -3.34 -9.63 12.88
C LYS A 48 -2.38 -8.54 13.36
N LEU A 49 -2.85 -7.64 14.22
CA LEU A 49 -2.02 -6.59 14.81
C LEU A 49 -0.85 -7.19 15.61
N ALA A 50 -1.11 -8.21 16.41
CA ALA A 50 -0.10 -8.91 17.19
C ALA A 50 0.91 -9.63 16.29
N LEU A 51 0.46 -10.28 15.22
CA LEU A 51 1.33 -10.90 14.22
C LEU A 51 2.27 -9.88 13.57
N PHE A 52 1.73 -8.80 13.01
CA PHE A 52 2.54 -7.81 12.31
C PHE A 52 3.48 -7.07 13.27
N SER A 53 2.99 -6.70 14.45
CA SER A 53 3.84 -6.11 15.49
C SER A 53 4.97 -7.05 15.87
N LYS A 54 4.69 -8.33 16.08
CA LYS A 54 5.72 -9.31 16.45
C LYS A 54 6.72 -9.48 15.32
N TRP A 55 6.24 -9.61 14.09
CA TRP A 55 7.07 -9.78 12.90
C TRP A 55 8.06 -8.63 12.73
N LEU A 56 7.59 -7.38 12.72
CA LEU A 56 8.44 -6.19 12.58
C LEU A 56 9.46 -6.07 13.72
N ASN A 57 9.09 -6.42 14.95
CA ASN A 57 10.03 -6.42 16.08
C ASN A 57 11.09 -7.53 15.98
N THR A 58 10.73 -8.70 15.46
CA THR A 58 11.66 -9.85 15.34
C THR A 58 12.55 -9.78 14.10
N HIS A 59 12.09 -9.11 13.05
CA HIS A 59 12.75 -9.05 11.76
C HIS A 59 12.83 -7.60 11.28
N PRO A 60 13.81 -6.81 11.76
CA PRO A 60 13.95 -5.40 11.37
C PRO A 60 14.35 -5.21 9.90
N THR A 61 14.68 -6.28 9.19
CA THR A 61 14.88 -6.30 7.74
C THR A 61 13.64 -6.76 7.00
N ALA A 62 12.47 -6.72 7.64
CA ALA A 62 11.18 -7.03 7.03
C ALA A 62 10.92 -6.11 5.84
N THR A 63 10.47 -6.69 4.74
CA THR A 63 10.19 -5.94 3.52
C THR A 63 8.83 -6.29 2.93
N TRP A 64 8.27 -5.40 2.10
CA TRP A 64 7.10 -5.73 1.29
C TRP A 64 7.32 -6.97 0.40
N ARG A 65 8.56 -7.26 0.01
CA ARG A 65 8.93 -8.48 -0.71
C ARG A 65 8.60 -9.75 0.07
N ASP A 66 8.80 -9.75 1.39
CA ASP A 66 8.47 -10.90 2.24
C ASP A 66 6.96 -11.11 2.31
N VAL A 67 6.19 -10.02 2.40
CA VAL A 67 4.71 -10.04 2.38
C VAL A 67 4.22 -10.64 1.06
N LEU A 68 4.70 -10.14 -0.07
CA LEU A 68 4.30 -10.62 -1.39
C LEU A 68 4.69 -12.09 -1.61
N ASN A 69 5.88 -12.50 -1.14
CA ASN A 69 6.31 -13.90 -1.19
C ASN A 69 5.41 -14.81 -0.33
N ALA A 70 5.02 -14.36 0.85
CA ALA A 70 4.09 -15.09 1.70
C ALA A 70 2.70 -15.21 1.03
N LEU A 71 2.15 -14.13 0.47
CA LEU A 71 0.87 -14.15 -0.25
C LEU A 71 0.89 -15.07 -1.49
N THR A 72 2.00 -15.06 -2.22
CA THR A 72 2.19 -15.94 -3.39
C THR A 72 2.14 -17.41 -2.97
N LYS A 73 2.75 -17.75 -1.83
CA LYS A 73 2.78 -19.11 -1.30
C LYS A 73 1.46 -19.54 -0.64
N THR A 74 0.66 -18.59 -0.14
CA THR A 74 -0.71 -18.86 0.32
C THR A 74 -1.73 -18.88 -0.80
N GLU A 75 -1.32 -18.69 -2.06
CA GLU A 75 -2.19 -18.66 -3.24
C GLU A 75 -3.24 -17.52 -3.19
N GLU A 76 -2.93 -16.44 -2.45
CA GLU A 76 -3.78 -15.25 -2.31
C GLU A 76 -3.56 -14.27 -3.47
N ILE A 77 -3.84 -14.73 -4.69
CA ILE A 77 -3.48 -14.03 -5.94
C ILE A 77 -4.18 -12.66 -6.08
N ASP A 78 -5.45 -12.57 -5.72
CA ASP A 78 -6.23 -11.31 -5.80
C ASP A 78 -5.66 -10.25 -4.84
N LEU A 79 -5.30 -10.68 -3.63
CA LEU A 79 -4.71 -9.82 -2.61
C LEU A 79 -3.30 -9.38 -2.99
N LEU A 80 -2.51 -10.30 -3.53
CA LEU A 80 -1.17 -10.05 -4.07
C LEU A 80 -1.22 -8.95 -5.15
N GLN A 81 -2.14 -9.07 -6.13
CA GLN A 81 -2.31 -8.07 -7.18
C GLN A 81 -2.72 -6.72 -6.61
N THR A 82 -3.71 -6.70 -5.70
CA THR A 82 -4.19 -5.47 -5.06
C THR A 82 -3.06 -4.74 -4.33
N ILE A 83 -2.22 -5.47 -3.60
CA ILE A 83 -1.08 -4.88 -2.89
C ILE A 83 -0.01 -4.40 -3.87
N ASN A 84 0.29 -5.16 -4.91
CA ASN A 84 1.28 -4.79 -5.91
C ASN A 84 0.88 -3.50 -6.66
N ASP A 85 -0.39 -3.39 -7.07
CA ASP A 85 -0.95 -2.20 -7.71
C ASP A 85 -0.88 -0.98 -6.78
N GLN A 86 -1.22 -1.16 -5.50
CA GLN A 86 -1.09 -0.08 -4.51
C GLN A 86 0.37 0.32 -4.28
N LEU A 87 1.29 -0.65 -4.21
CA LEU A 87 2.71 -0.37 -4.10
C LEU A 87 3.19 0.46 -5.28
N GLU A 88 2.78 0.16 -6.53
CA GLU A 88 3.10 0.93 -7.74
C GLU A 88 2.55 2.37 -7.69
N VAL A 89 1.29 2.56 -7.28
CA VAL A 89 0.67 3.89 -7.15
C VAL A 89 1.38 4.76 -6.10
N HIS A 90 1.79 4.16 -4.98
CA HIS A 90 2.54 4.85 -3.94
C HIS A 90 3.94 5.31 -4.41
N GLN A 91 4.53 4.66 -5.43
CA GLN A 91 5.80 5.08 -6.05
C GLN A 91 5.64 6.33 -6.92
N CYS A 92 4.49 6.47 -7.59
CA CYS A 92 4.21 7.62 -8.45
C CYS A 92 3.90 8.91 -7.66
N THR A 93 3.60 8.80 -6.36
CA THR A 93 3.32 9.96 -5.49
C THR A 93 4.60 10.60 -4.93
N GLY A 94 5.77 9.98 -5.11
CA GLY A 94 7.08 10.53 -4.73
C GLY A 94 7.71 11.50 -5.73
N GLY A 95 6.91 12.10 -6.62
CA GLY A 95 7.38 12.88 -7.78
C GLY A 95 7.11 14.38 -7.74
N ASN A 96 6.85 15.00 -6.60
CA ASN A 96 6.62 16.46 -6.53
C ASN A 96 7.09 17.04 -5.19
N THR A 97 8.38 16.91 -4.87
CA THR A 97 8.98 17.86 -3.90
C THR A 97 9.73 18.90 -4.71
N ASP A 98 9.18 20.10 -4.72
CA ASP A 98 9.72 21.30 -5.35
C ASP A 98 11.22 21.49 -5.06
N ALA A 99 12.06 21.33 -6.08
CA ALA A 99 13.31 22.08 -6.17
C ALA A 99 13.02 23.47 -6.74
N LEU A 100 12.19 24.25 -6.03
CA LEU A 100 12.08 25.70 -6.21
C LEU A 100 12.81 26.38 -5.06
N THR A 101 14.05 26.79 -5.31
CA THR A 101 14.65 27.94 -4.63
C THR A 101 15.44 28.77 -5.63
N SER A 102 14.69 29.64 -6.31
CA SER A 102 14.94 31.07 -6.47
C SER A 102 16.35 31.57 -6.81
N THR A 103 16.52 32.14 -8.00
CA THR A 103 17.22 33.43 -8.23
C THR A 103 16.67 34.13 -9.50
N VAL A 104 15.61 34.92 -9.29
CA VAL A 104 15.17 36.21 -9.93
C VAL A 104 14.89 36.34 -11.46
N PRO A 105 14.03 37.32 -11.87
CA PRO A 105 12.89 37.09 -12.76
C PRO A 105 13.04 37.74 -14.14
N VAL A 106 12.18 37.37 -15.10
CA VAL A 106 11.60 38.34 -16.04
C VAL A 106 10.27 37.82 -16.61
N VAL A 107 9.27 38.69 -16.44
CA VAL A 107 7.94 38.78 -17.05
C VAL A 107 7.89 38.27 -18.50
N SER A 108 6.84 37.51 -18.87
CA SER A 108 5.73 38.09 -19.65
C SER A 108 4.66 37.09 -20.07
N THR A 109 3.43 37.58 -19.93
CA THR A 109 2.26 37.30 -20.78
C THR A 109 1.42 36.05 -20.46
N VAL A 110 0.42 36.29 -19.62
CA VAL A 110 -0.89 35.64 -19.64
C VAL A 110 -1.41 35.59 -21.09
N SER A 111 -1.88 34.43 -21.53
CA SER A 111 -2.91 34.38 -22.57
C SER A 111 -3.91 33.29 -22.22
N SER A 112 -5.01 33.75 -21.64
CA SER A 112 -6.23 32.99 -21.38
C SER A 112 -6.89 32.58 -22.68
N SER A 113 -7.54 31.41 -22.71
CA SER A 113 -8.82 31.23 -23.43
C SER A 113 -9.54 29.98 -22.91
N ILE A 114 -10.64 30.21 -22.19
CA ILE A 114 -11.68 29.22 -21.88
C ILE A 114 -12.75 29.33 -22.97
N SER A 115 -13.32 28.22 -23.45
CA SER A 115 -14.67 28.13 -24.04
C SER A 115 -15.05 26.65 -24.11
N VAL A 116 -15.76 26.09 -23.11
CA VAL A 116 -17.22 25.97 -23.02
C VAL A 116 -17.87 25.72 -24.38
N ILE A 117 -18.27 24.47 -24.63
CA ILE A 117 -19.16 24.11 -25.76
C ILE A 117 -20.46 23.59 -25.14
N ASN A 118 -21.39 24.51 -24.86
CA ASN A 118 -22.78 24.17 -24.64
C ASN A 118 -23.42 23.94 -26.03
N LYS A 119 -23.98 22.75 -26.26
CA LYS A 119 -24.85 22.49 -27.41
C LYS A 119 -26.30 22.69 -26.99
N PRO A 120 -27.09 23.58 -27.62
CA PRO A 120 -28.52 23.58 -27.46
C PRO A 120 -29.26 22.83 -28.59
N VAL A 121 -30.47 22.46 -28.22
CA VAL A 121 -31.45 21.53 -28.80
C VAL A 121 -32.13 22.01 -30.09
N THR A 122 -32.53 21.01 -30.90
CA THR A 122 -33.62 20.91 -31.90
C THR A 122 -34.67 22.02 -31.95
N MET A 123 -35.01 22.52 -33.16
CA MET A 123 -36.41 22.64 -33.60
C MET A 123 -36.52 22.65 -35.13
N THR A 124 -37.42 21.79 -35.58
CA THR A 124 -38.01 21.62 -36.92
C THR A 124 -38.97 22.76 -37.23
N SER A 125 -38.99 23.24 -38.47
CA SER A 125 -40.21 23.72 -39.12
C SER A 125 -40.11 23.64 -40.63
#